data_AF-A0A5H2Y7C7-F1
#
_entry.id   AF-A0A5H2Y7C7-F1
#
_cell.length_a   1.000
_cell.length_b   1.000
_cell.length_c   1.000
_cell.angle_alpha   90.00
_cell.angle_beta   90.00
_cell.angle_gamma   90.00
#
_symmetry.space_group_name_H-M   'P 1'
#
loop_
_entity.id
_entity.type
_entity.pdbx_description
1 polymer ?
#
loop_
_entity_poly.entity_id
_entity_poly.type
_entity_poly.pdbx_seq_one_letter_code
_entity_poly.pdbx_strand_id
1 'polypeptide(L)'
;MHRTLKRSLGQSPAKDLAAQQICLDAFRQGYTTTNECRPCEGLGQQYPACCYQASTRSNPERLPELECLRYFHTNQVCQSGLIYWCGLRINIGYLLAGE
;
A
#
# COMPACT_ATOMS: atom_id res chain seq x y z
N MET A 1 -1.20 9.80 -0.40
CA MET A 1 -2.56 9.56 -0.97
C MET A 1 -2.46 9.56 -2.50
N HIS A 2 -3.14 8.65 -3.22
CA HIS A 2 -3.07 8.53 -4.69
C HIS A 2 -3.64 9.77 -5.41
N ARG A 3 -3.01 10.23 -6.51
CA ARG A 3 -3.33 11.51 -7.18
C ARG A 3 -4.76 11.58 -7.71
N THR A 4 -5.27 10.51 -8.34
CA THR A 4 -6.62 10.51 -8.92
C THR A 4 -7.71 10.44 -7.86
N LEU A 5 -7.47 9.74 -6.75
CA LEU A 5 -8.38 9.67 -5.61
C LEU A 5 -8.48 11.04 -4.92
N LYS A 6 -7.36 11.74 -4.73
CA LYS A 6 -7.38 13.10 -4.18
C LYS A 6 -8.13 14.07 -5.09
N ARG A 7 -8.02 13.90 -6.41
CA ARG A 7 -8.75 14.72 -7.39
C ARG A 7 -10.26 14.48 -7.34
N SER A 8 -10.70 13.23 -7.15
CA SER A 8 -12.14 12.90 -7.08
C SER A 8 -12.79 13.29 -5.76
N LEU A 9 -12.05 13.22 -4.65
CA LEU A 9 -12.54 13.59 -3.32
C LEU A 9 -12.52 15.09 -3.05
N GLY A 10 -11.85 15.89 -3.90
CA GLY A 10 -11.66 17.31 -3.68
C GLY A 10 -10.54 17.64 -2.69
N GLN A 11 -10.35 18.94 -2.41
CA GLN A 11 -9.27 19.42 -1.53
C GLN A 11 -9.62 19.30 -0.05
N SER A 12 -10.91 19.33 0.30
CA SER A 12 -11.41 19.25 1.67
C SER A 12 -12.13 17.93 1.90
N PRO A 13 -11.94 17.28 3.07
CA PRO A 13 -12.71 16.09 3.43
C PRO A 13 -14.21 16.42 3.55
N ALA A 14 -15.04 15.39 3.44
CA ALA A 14 -16.47 15.52 3.61
C ALA A 14 -16.81 15.91 5.06
N LYS A 15 -18.04 16.41 5.25
CA LYS A 15 -18.55 16.89 6.54
C LYS A 15 -18.43 15.84 7.66
N ASP A 16 -18.62 14.57 7.33
CA ASP A 16 -18.58 13.44 8.26
C ASP A 16 -18.12 12.16 7.54
N LEU A 17 -17.86 11.10 8.33
CA LEU A 17 -17.35 9.81 7.82
C LEU A 17 -18.34 9.13 6.86
N ALA A 18 -19.65 9.29 7.06
CA ALA A 18 -20.67 8.69 6.20
C ALA A 18 -20.68 9.35 4.81
N ALA A 19 -20.63 10.69 4.77
CA ALA A 19 -20.51 11.45 3.54
C ALA A 19 -19.17 11.14 2.81
N GLN A 20 -18.07 11.00 3.57
CA GLN A 20 -16.79 10.60 3.00
C GLN A 20 -16.87 9.21 2.35
N GLN A 21 -17.56 8.26 2.99
CA GLN A 21 -17.75 6.91 2.47
C GLN A 21 -18.56 6.90 1.17
N ILE A 22 -19.63 7.70 1.08
CA ILE A 22 -20.41 7.84 -0.16
C ILE A 22 -19.54 8.34 -1.32
N CYS A 23 -18.68 9.34 -1.07
CA CYS A 23 -17.75 9.85 -2.09
C CYS A 23 -16.72 8.78 -2.52
N LEU A 24 -16.22 7.99 -1.56
CA LEU A 24 -15.31 6.88 -1.84
C LEU A 24 -15.98 5.76 -2.64
N ASP A 25 -17.22 5.42 -2.32
CA ASP A 25 -18.00 4.41 -3.03
C ASP A 25 -18.30 4.84 -4.47
N ALA A 26 -18.66 6.12 -4.67
CA ALA A 26 -18.84 6.69 -6.01
C ALA A 26 -17.54 6.67 -6.84
N PHE A 27 -16.40 7.02 -6.22
CA PHE A 27 -15.09 6.89 -6.88
C PHE A 27 -14.77 5.44 -7.26
N ARG A 28 -15.04 4.49 -6.34
CA ARG A 28 -14.82 3.07 -6.58
C ARG A 28 -15.64 2.57 -7.77
N GLN A 29 -16.92 2.95 -7.88
CA GLN A 29 -17.76 2.57 -9.01
C GLN A 29 -17.18 3.06 -10.34
N GLY A 30 -16.78 4.33 -10.43
CA GLY A 30 -16.17 4.87 -11.65
C GLY A 30 -14.84 4.21 -12.02
N TYR A 31 -14.04 3.84 -11.02
CA TYR A 31 -12.81 3.09 -11.24
C TYR A 31 -13.09 1.66 -11.76
N THR A 32 -14.06 0.96 -11.17
CA THR A 32 -14.50 -0.36 -11.62
C THR A 32 -14.99 -0.34 -13.06
N THR A 33 -15.84 0.62 -13.45
CA THR A 33 -16.30 0.77 -14.84
C THR A 33 -15.14 1.03 -15.80
N THR A 34 -14.13 1.80 -15.39
CA THR A 34 -12.95 2.04 -16.23
C THR A 34 -12.14 0.75 -16.44
N ASN A 35 -12.05 -0.12 -15.43
CA ASN A 35 -11.38 -1.42 -15.53
C ASN A 35 -12.11 -2.41 -16.47
N GLU A 36 -13.40 -2.23 -16.69
CA GLU A 36 -14.23 -3.10 -17.55
C GLU A 36 -14.21 -2.67 -19.02
N CYS A 37 -13.93 -1.40 -19.31
CA CYS A 37 -13.99 -0.85 -20.67
C CYS A 37 -12.64 -0.38 -21.22
N ARG A 38 -11.54 -0.47 -20.45
CA ARG A 38 -10.21 -0.03 -20.89
C ARG A 38 -9.25 -1.22 -21.03
N PRO A 39 -8.84 -1.59 -22.25
CA PRO A 39 -7.84 -2.64 -22.44
C PRO A 39 -6.48 -2.18 -21.90
N CYS A 40 -5.74 -3.11 -21.28
CA CYS A 40 -4.42 -2.84 -20.72
C CYS A 40 -3.35 -3.53 -21.57
N GLU A 41 -2.39 -2.75 -22.08
CA GLU A 41 -1.28 -3.27 -22.87
C GLU A 41 -0.43 -4.28 -22.10
N GLY A 42 -0.17 -4.04 -20.81
CA GLY A 42 0.54 -4.97 -19.93
C GLY A 42 -0.21 -6.27 -19.64
N LEU A 43 -1.51 -6.35 -19.98
CA LEU A 43 -2.32 -7.56 -19.94
C LEU A 43 -2.63 -8.09 -21.36
N GLY A 44 -1.85 -7.70 -22.37
CA GLY A 44 -2.06 -8.16 -23.75
C GLY A 44 -3.36 -7.64 -24.37
N GLN A 45 -3.74 -6.40 -24.09
CA GLN A 45 -5.01 -5.78 -24.50
C GLN A 45 -6.26 -6.39 -23.83
N GLN A 46 -6.10 -7.18 -22.76
CA GLN A 46 -7.22 -7.64 -21.95
C GLN A 46 -7.69 -6.56 -20.97
N TYR A 47 -8.96 -6.63 -20.58
CA TYR A 47 -9.52 -5.78 -19.54
C TYR A 47 -9.03 -6.22 -18.16
N PRO A 48 -8.54 -5.30 -17.31
CA PRO A 48 -8.14 -5.63 -15.94
C PRO A 48 -9.20 -6.38 -15.13
N ALA A 49 -10.49 -6.07 -15.37
CA ALA A 49 -11.60 -6.74 -14.71
C ALA A 49 -11.69 -8.25 -15.03
N CYS A 50 -11.22 -8.69 -16.19
CA CYS A 50 -11.21 -10.11 -16.58
C CYS A 50 -10.10 -10.91 -15.90
N CYS A 51 -9.01 -10.24 -15.49
CA CYS A 51 -7.83 -10.89 -14.93
C CYS A 51 -7.85 -10.98 -13.40
N TYR A 52 -8.73 -10.22 -12.73
CA TYR A 52 -8.79 -10.16 -11.27
C TYR A 52 -10.06 -10.83 -10.73
N GLN A 53 -9.87 -11.79 -9.83
CA GLN A 53 -10.95 -12.39 -9.05
C GLN A 53 -10.78 -11.99 -7.58
N ALA A 54 -11.89 -11.70 -6.91
CA ALA A 54 -11.87 -11.42 -5.48
C ALA A 54 -11.27 -12.60 -4.72
N SER A 55 -10.34 -12.31 -3.79
CA SER A 55 -9.76 -13.35 -2.95
C SER A 55 -10.85 -14.03 -2.11
N THR A 56 -10.86 -15.36 -2.11
CA THR A 56 -11.73 -16.15 -1.24
C THR A 56 -11.26 -16.17 0.20
N ARG A 57 -10.03 -15.68 0.47
CA ARG A 57 -9.44 -15.66 1.80
C ARG A 57 -10.09 -14.55 2.63
N SER A 58 -10.70 -14.92 3.75
CA SER A 58 -11.14 -13.96 4.76
C SER A 58 -9.95 -13.21 5.33
N ASN A 59 -10.10 -11.89 5.47
CA ASN A 59 -9.07 -11.08 6.13
C ASN A 59 -9.04 -11.46 7.62
N PRO A 60 -7.88 -11.86 8.19
CA PRO A 60 -7.81 -12.19 9.59
C PRO A 60 -8.04 -10.93 10.45
N GLU A 61 -8.71 -11.10 11.60
CA GLU A 61 -9.01 -10.01 12.54
C GLU A 61 -7.75 -9.36 13.11
N ARG A 62 -6.70 -10.17 13.28
CA ARG A 62 -5.35 -9.73 13.63
C ARG A 62 -4.36 -10.34 12.66
N LEU A 63 -3.53 -9.50 12.06
CA LEU A 63 -2.42 -9.98 11.24
C LEU A 63 -1.50 -10.84 12.11
N PRO A 64 -1.01 -11.98 11.61
CA PRO A 64 0.02 -12.73 12.31
C PRO A 64 1.22 -11.80 12.53
N GLU A 65 1.86 -11.95 13.68
CA GLU A 65 3.11 -11.25 13.94
C GLU A 65 4.09 -11.61 12.82
N LEU A 66 4.78 -10.60 12.28
CA LEU A 66 5.73 -10.79 11.20
C LEU A 66 6.90 -11.59 11.77
N GLU A 67 6.87 -12.91 11.61
CA GLU A 67 8.04 -13.74 11.85
C GLU A 67 9.06 -13.40 10.77
N CYS A 68 9.93 -12.42 11.06
CA CYS A 68 11.19 -12.30 10.35
C CYS A 68 11.89 -13.65 10.50
N LEU A 69 11.89 -14.43 9.41
CA LEU A 69 12.52 -15.74 9.34
C LEU A 69 13.90 -15.68 10.01
N ARG A 70 14.26 -16.72 10.77
CA ARG A 70 15.45 -16.78 11.66
C ARG A 70 16.81 -16.47 10.99
N TYR A 71 16.84 -16.29 9.68
CA TYR A 71 18.02 -15.92 8.89
C TYR A 71 18.21 -14.39 8.78
N PHE A 72 17.18 -13.59 9.06
CA PHE A 72 17.28 -12.15 9.11
C PHE A 72 18.03 -11.72 10.38
N HIS A 73 19.11 -10.97 10.19
CA HIS A 73 19.85 -10.37 11.28
C HIS A 73 19.25 -9.00 11.59
N THR A 74 18.49 -8.92 12.68
CA THR A 74 17.98 -7.65 13.19
C THR A 74 19.11 -6.94 13.95
N ASN A 75 19.63 -5.84 13.40
CA ASN A 75 20.61 -4.98 14.07
C ASN A 75 19.94 -3.64 14.37
N GLN A 76 20.14 -3.12 15.58
CA GLN A 76 19.68 -1.77 15.93
C GLN A 76 20.49 -0.73 15.15
N VAL A 77 19.78 0.25 14.60
CA VAL A 77 20.39 1.38 13.89
C VAL A 77 20.67 2.48 14.91
N CYS A 78 21.93 2.91 15.01
CA CYS A 78 22.27 4.07 15.83
C CYS A 78 21.55 5.33 15.31
N GLN A 79 21.32 6.33 16.16
CA GLN A 79 20.70 7.60 15.74
C GLN A 79 21.40 8.29 14.57
N SER A 80 22.69 8.01 14.36
CA SER A 80 23.46 8.50 13.22
C SER A 80 23.23 7.75 11.90
N GLY A 81 22.35 6.73 11.86
CA GLY A 81 22.08 5.92 10.67
C GLY A 81 23.13 4.85 10.37
N LEU A 82 23.89 4.43 11.39
CA LEU A 82 24.94 3.42 11.27
C LEU A 82 24.52 2.10 11.92
N ILE A 83 24.92 0.98 11.31
CA ILE A 83 24.90 -0.33 11.97
C ILE A 83 26.32 -0.90 12.04
N TYR A 84 26.52 -1.75 13.05
CA TYR A 84 27.70 -2.59 13.18
C TYR A 84 27.32 -4.02 12.83
N TRP A 85 27.91 -4.57 11.77
CA TRP A 85 27.63 -5.94 11.35
C TRP A 85 28.91 -6.62 10.85
N CYS A 86 29.21 -7.81 11.39
CA CYS A 86 30.39 -8.60 11.02
C CYS A 86 31.72 -7.81 11.05
N GLY A 87 31.87 -6.89 12.02
CA GLY A 87 33.08 -6.05 12.14
C GLY A 87 33.14 -4.86 11.17
N LEU A 88 32.11 -4.66 10.34
CA LEU A 88 32.00 -3.54 9.41
C LEU A 88 31.04 -2.47 9.94
N ARG A 89 31.34 -1.22 9.61
CA ARG A 89 30.44 -0.08 9.79
C ARG A 89 29.70 0.18 8.49
N ILE A 90 28.39 -0.04 8.49
CA ILE A 90 27.54 0.12 7.31
C ILE A 90 26.61 1.31 7.55
N ASN A 91 26.59 2.26 6.61
CA ASN A 91 25.69 3.41 6.64
C ASN A 91 24.39 3.06 5.90
N ILE A 92 23.27 3.07 6.61
CA ILE A 92 21.93 2.78 6.06
C ILE A 92 21.17 4.09 5.79
N GLY A 93 21.51 5.16 6.51
CA GLY A 93 20.91 6.48 6.38
C GLY A 93 20.21 6.94 7.66
N TYR A 94 20.03 8.25 7.80
CA TYR A 94 19.50 8.91 9.01
C TYR A 94 18.00 8.68 9.24
N LEU A 95 17.28 8.17 8.24
CA LEU A 95 15.82 8.02 8.24
C LEU A 95 15.29 6.91 9.18
N LEU A 96 16.16 6.03 9.68
CA LEU A 96 15.80 4.88 10.52
C LEU A 96 16.33 5.02 11.96
N ALA A 97 16.63 6.24 12.39
CA ALA A 97 17.10 6.49 13.75
C ALA A 97 16.00 6.18 14.79
N GLY A 98 16.17 5.09 15.54
CA GLY A 98 15.27 4.73 16.66
C GLY A 98 14.12 3.78 16.32
N GLU A 99 14.15 3.13 15.15
CA GLU A 99 13.25 2.02 14.77
C GLU A 99 13.81 0.65 15.21
#